data_AF-A0A939UE84-F1
#
_entry.id   AF-A0A939UE84-F1
#
_cell.length_a   1.000
_cell.length_b   1.000
_cell.length_c   1.000
_cell.angle_alpha   90.00
_cell.angle_beta   90.00
_cell.angle_gamma   90.00
#
_symmetry.space_group_name_H-M   'P 1'
#
loop_
_entity.id
_entity.type
_entity.pdbx_description
1 polymer ?
#
loop_
_entity_poly.entity_id
_entity_poly.type
_entity_poly.pdbx_seq_one_letter_code
_entity_poly.pdbx_strand_id
1 'polypeptide(L)'
;IVDRFRTAVMDARLCDLYARYQDREDMLVDSLAELYTSIIGNNLGKLLEAINIEKIVVDKINAFDAAQLEGMIFGIMKRELKAIVYLGALLGFLMGFVNLLLLIGIAASCAVWLFALIALCCHVCPVTIVCFVLATLILIFYGLILWCEWAKSKKAKGGEKANPKADEESPATATDNRDQETDAIPAAAPVVGTSGENDIVSMDDADEEDEEGGVVVDAKGNYFNIRYSKSFLAKLIQSPDETKGYYGELKNEVLSYKKTKSRVSWSYDSVNAGRAPVVKFGIRGKTLCVYFALNADDYADSKYKVEKVESKKYEAVPCMYRIKNERRLGYAKDLIAAVAAQLGLTKGIVGTEDYYLPYESTEALIGKGLIKELKLAATTTQIERAKAEGTIKVVAHVEASEVNALISDEVAAAAIQVADTKSVHTGKKGIINVDTLSLHFADGDTVTIEKLKAMKLIPAKYGQVKLLARGRLDKKLYIELQDYSIDAVKMVLLTGGTVKRV
;
A
#
# COMPACT_ATOMS: atom_id res chain seq x y z
N ILE A 1 -38.90 34.69 57.23
CA ILE A 1 -37.57 34.75 57.92
C ILE A 1 -36.45 34.67 56.88
N VAL A 2 -36.39 33.61 56.08
CA VAL A 2 -35.34 33.38 55.05
C VAL A 2 -35.08 34.59 54.14
N ASP A 3 -36.10 35.21 53.53
CA ASP A 3 -35.87 36.34 52.61
C ASP A 3 -35.23 37.58 53.25
N ARG A 4 -35.60 37.89 54.51
CA ARG A 4 -35.00 39.03 55.24
C ARG A 4 -33.53 38.76 55.61
N PHE A 5 -33.17 37.49 55.78
CA PHE A 5 -31.79 37.06 56.00
C PHE A 5 -30.99 37.10 54.69
N ARG A 6 -31.60 36.66 53.58
CA ARG A 6 -31.01 36.66 52.24
C ARG A 6 -30.60 38.06 51.77
N THR A 7 -31.48 39.07 51.91
CA THR A 7 -31.10 40.46 51.55
C THR A 7 -29.98 41.00 52.44
N ALA A 8 -30.03 40.74 53.75
CA ALA A 8 -29.00 41.23 54.68
C ALA A 8 -27.60 40.62 54.46
N VAL A 9 -27.51 39.41 53.88
CA VAL A 9 -26.24 38.76 53.55
C VAL A 9 -25.71 39.22 52.18
N MET A 10 -26.59 39.47 51.20
CA MET A 10 -26.18 39.88 49.84
C MET A 10 -25.65 41.32 49.77
N ASP A 11 -26.12 42.21 50.65
CA ASP A 11 -25.70 43.63 50.68
C ASP A 11 -24.46 43.89 51.58
N ALA A 12 -23.93 42.86 52.26
CA ALA A 12 -22.78 43.00 53.15
C ALA A 12 -21.45 42.72 52.42
N ARG A 13 -20.37 43.44 52.78
CA ARG A 13 -19.05 43.19 52.19
C ARG A 13 -18.48 41.86 52.68
N LEU A 14 -17.84 41.13 51.78
CA LEU A 14 -17.32 39.78 52.06
C LEU A 14 -16.38 39.72 53.28
N CYS A 15 -15.57 40.76 53.48
CA CYS A 15 -14.65 40.88 54.62
C CYS A 15 -15.39 41.00 55.97
N ASP A 16 -16.53 41.70 56.02
CA ASP A 16 -17.33 41.87 57.23
C ASP A 16 -18.11 40.59 57.59
N LEU A 17 -18.45 39.80 56.57
CA LEU A 17 -19.01 38.45 56.73
C LEU A 17 -17.96 37.46 57.25
N TYR A 18 -16.75 37.47 56.68
CA TYR A 18 -15.64 36.61 57.11
C TYR A 18 -15.27 36.86 58.58
N ALA A 19 -15.03 38.12 58.96
CA ALA A 19 -14.70 38.49 60.34
C ALA A 19 -15.82 38.17 61.36
N ARG A 20 -17.07 38.03 60.92
CA ARG A 20 -18.22 37.70 61.78
C ARG A 20 -18.47 36.19 61.93
N TYR A 21 -17.88 35.36 61.07
CA TYR A 21 -18.08 33.90 61.06
C TYR A 21 -16.78 33.08 61.14
N GLN A 22 -15.62 33.73 61.32
CA GLN A 22 -14.31 33.08 61.45
C GLN A 22 -14.28 31.96 62.52
N ASP A 23 -14.91 32.18 63.68
CA ASP A 23 -15.01 31.17 64.76
C ASP A 23 -15.99 30.00 64.46
N ARG A 24 -16.64 29.98 63.29
CA ARG A 24 -17.55 28.92 62.85
C ARG A 24 -17.23 28.38 61.45
N GLU A 25 -16.02 28.61 60.96
CA GLU A 25 -15.58 28.15 59.63
C GLU A 25 -15.77 26.63 59.48
N ASP A 26 -15.28 25.83 60.44
CA ASP A 26 -15.43 24.37 60.46
C ASP A 26 -16.89 23.92 60.43
N MET A 27 -17.74 24.48 61.31
CA MET A 27 -19.17 24.13 61.40
C MET A 27 -19.92 24.43 60.09
N LEU A 28 -19.55 25.50 59.39
CA LEU A 28 -20.11 25.84 58.09
C LEU A 28 -19.62 24.89 57.00
N VAL A 29 -18.32 24.56 56.97
CA VAL A 29 -17.75 23.61 56.00
C VAL A 29 -18.37 22.22 56.17
N ASP A 30 -18.47 21.71 57.40
CA ASP A 30 -19.11 20.42 57.71
C ASP A 30 -20.59 20.41 57.28
N SER A 31 -21.35 21.47 57.62
CA SER A 31 -22.75 21.60 57.21
C SER A 31 -22.91 21.63 55.68
N LEU A 32 -21.98 22.27 54.97
CA LEU A 32 -21.99 22.35 53.50
C LEU A 32 -21.58 21.01 52.87
N ALA A 33 -20.65 20.28 53.49
CA ALA A 33 -20.24 18.93 53.09
C ALA A 33 -21.36 17.90 53.30
N GLU A 34 -22.08 17.94 54.43
CA GLU A 34 -23.28 17.12 54.67
C GLU A 34 -24.39 17.42 53.66
N LEU A 35 -24.62 18.71 53.36
CA LEU A 35 -25.65 19.13 52.41
C LEU A 35 -25.29 18.74 50.96
N TYR A 36 -24.01 18.86 50.58
CA TYR A 36 -23.48 18.40 49.29
C TYR A 36 -23.57 16.88 49.14
N THR A 37 -23.12 16.11 50.15
CA THR A 37 -23.17 14.64 50.14
C THR A 37 -24.60 14.11 50.17
N SER A 38 -25.52 14.77 50.90
CA SER A 38 -26.96 14.44 50.90
C SER A 38 -27.63 14.74 49.55
N ILE A 39 -27.31 15.87 48.91
CA ILE A 39 -27.83 16.18 47.56
C ILE A 39 -27.32 15.17 46.53
N ILE A 40 -26.04 14.80 46.58
CA ILE A 40 -25.47 13.81 45.66
C ILE A 40 -26.07 12.43 45.93
N GLY A 41 -26.04 11.93 47.17
CA GLY A 41 -26.57 10.60 47.51
C GLY A 41 -28.03 10.40 47.08
N ASN A 42 -28.87 11.43 47.24
CA ASN A 42 -30.30 11.34 46.94
C ASN A 42 -30.68 11.66 45.49
N ASN A 43 -29.85 12.41 44.73
CA ASN A 43 -30.17 12.80 43.36
C ASN A 43 -29.31 12.12 42.29
N LEU A 44 -28.12 11.58 42.62
CA LEU A 44 -27.25 10.92 41.64
C LEU A 44 -27.96 9.75 40.95
N GLY A 45 -28.78 8.97 41.67
CA GLY A 45 -29.58 7.88 41.07
C GLY A 45 -30.53 8.38 39.98
N LYS A 46 -31.29 9.45 40.24
CA LYS A 46 -32.20 10.08 39.27
C LYS A 46 -31.45 10.73 38.10
N LEU A 47 -30.24 11.23 38.36
CA LEU A 47 -29.39 11.86 37.34
C LEU A 47 -28.74 10.80 36.43
N LEU A 48 -28.34 9.64 36.98
CA LEU A 48 -27.90 8.47 36.21
C LEU A 48 -29.04 7.91 35.33
N GLU A 49 -30.25 7.82 35.87
CA GLU A 49 -31.41 7.29 35.15
C GLU A 49 -31.85 8.22 33.99
N ALA A 50 -31.61 9.53 34.11
CA ALA A 50 -31.79 10.49 33.02
C ALA A 50 -30.67 10.45 31.97
N ILE A 51 -29.46 10.01 32.34
CA ILE A 51 -28.34 9.82 31.40
C ILE A 51 -28.50 8.44 30.74
N ASN A 52 -29.23 8.40 29.63
CA ASN A 52 -29.38 7.18 28.84
C ASN A 52 -28.06 6.86 28.10
N ILE A 53 -27.17 6.13 28.78
CA ILE A 53 -25.83 5.76 28.29
C ILE A 53 -25.92 4.99 26.97
N GLU A 54 -26.94 4.13 26.79
CA GLU A 54 -27.16 3.38 25.55
C GLU A 54 -27.35 4.32 24.36
N LYS A 55 -28.24 5.33 24.47
CA LYS A 55 -28.39 6.36 23.43
C LYS A 55 -27.10 7.14 23.20
N ILE A 56 -26.39 7.55 24.25
CA ILE A 56 -25.13 8.30 24.10
C ILE A 56 -24.08 7.47 23.35
N VAL A 57 -24.01 6.15 23.60
CA VAL A 57 -23.12 5.23 22.88
C VAL A 57 -23.57 5.05 21.43
N VAL A 58 -24.87 4.86 21.16
CA VAL A 58 -25.43 4.73 19.81
C VAL A 58 -25.21 6.01 19.00
N ASP A 59 -25.54 7.18 19.54
CA ASP A 59 -25.34 8.48 18.88
C ASP A 59 -23.85 8.73 18.61
N LYS A 60 -22.96 8.31 19.51
CA LYS A 60 -21.51 8.44 19.32
C LYS A 60 -20.94 7.45 18.31
N ILE A 61 -21.46 6.23 18.23
CA ILE A 61 -21.14 5.24 17.18
C ILE A 61 -21.65 5.74 15.82
N ASN A 62 -22.87 6.28 15.75
CA ASN A 62 -23.44 6.85 14.52
C ASN A 62 -22.75 8.16 14.08
N ALA A 63 -22.08 8.85 15.02
CA ALA A 63 -21.24 10.01 14.74
C ALA A 63 -19.79 9.66 14.34
N PHE A 64 -19.37 8.40 14.48
CA PHE A 64 -18.15 7.93 13.82
C PHE A 64 -18.43 7.72 12.34
N ASP A 65 -17.51 8.21 11.50
CA ASP A 65 -17.49 7.87 10.08
C ASP A 65 -17.45 6.35 9.90
N ALA A 66 -18.36 5.82 9.07
CA ALA A 66 -18.50 4.39 8.84
C ALA A 66 -17.16 3.75 8.40
N ALA A 67 -16.36 4.48 7.63
CA ALA A 67 -15.03 4.02 7.20
C ALA A 67 -14.03 3.86 8.36
N GLN A 68 -14.14 4.65 9.43
CA GLN A 68 -13.29 4.49 10.62
C GLN A 68 -13.71 3.28 11.45
N LEU A 69 -15.01 3.09 11.65
CA LEU A 69 -15.54 1.92 12.37
C LEU A 69 -15.19 0.62 11.63
N GLU A 70 -15.40 0.61 10.31
CA GLU A 70 -15.01 -0.48 9.41
C GLU A 70 -13.50 -0.74 9.47
N GLY A 71 -12.67 0.32 9.43
CA GLY A 71 -11.22 0.21 9.57
C GLY A 71 -10.76 -0.43 10.89
N MET A 72 -11.42 -0.11 12.00
CA MET A 72 -11.14 -0.76 13.30
C MET A 72 -11.55 -2.24 13.29
N ILE A 73 -12.74 -2.56 12.78
CA ILE A 73 -13.25 -3.94 12.69
C ILE A 73 -12.36 -4.79 11.77
N PHE A 74 -12.02 -4.31 10.57
CA PHE A 74 -11.09 -4.99 9.67
C PHE A 74 -9.67 -5.08 10.24
N GLY A 75 -9.23 -4.12 11.05
CA GLY A 75 -7.95 -4.14 11.75
C GLY A 75 -7.84 -5.31 12.75
N ILE A 76 -8.91 -5.55 13.51
CA ILE A 76 -9.02 -6.71 14.43
C ILE A 76 -9.14 -8.01 13.61
N MET A 77 -10.07 -8.06 12.65
CA MET A 77 -10.33 -9.25 11.84
C MET A 77 -9.09 -9.71 11.04
N LYS A 78 -8.31 -8.79 10.46
CA LYS A 78 -7.04 -9.13 9.78
C LYS A 78 -5.96 -9.64 10.72
N ARG A 79 -6.00 -9.33 12.02
CA ARG A 79 -5.05 -9.84 13.02
C ARG A 79 -5.40 -11.26 13.42
N GLU A 80 -6.65 -11.51 13.79
CA GLU A 80 -7.13 -12.84 14.20
C GLU A 80 -7.12 -13.83 13.04
N LEU A 81 -7.54 -13.42 11.83
CA LEU A 81 -7.49 -14.27 10.65
C LEU A 81 -6.05 -14.68 10.30
N LYS A 82 -5.07 -13.78 10.44
CA LYS A 82 -3.66 -14.12 10.26
C LYS A 82 -3.17 -15.12 11.32
N ALA A 83 -3.58 -14.98 12.58
CA ALA A 83 -3.23 -15.95 13.62
C ALA A 83 -3.78 -17.36 13.29
N ILE A 84 -5.02 -17.46 12.81
CA ILE A 84 -5.64 -18.71 12.34
C ILE A 84 -4.88 -19.29 11.13
N VAL A 85 -4.50 -18.46 10.15
CA VAL A 85 -3.71 -18.89 8.98
C VAL A 85 -2.33 -19.41 9.38
N TYR A 86 -1.62 -18.74 10.30
CA TYR A 86 -0.33 -19.23 10.79
C TYR A 86 -0.46 -20.52 11.61
N LEU A 87 -1.53 -20.66 12.41
CA LEU A 87 -1.83 -21.92 13.12
C LEU A 87 -2.11 -23.06 12.14
N GLY A 88 -2.90 -22.80 11.08
CA GLY A 88 -3.18 -23.75 10.01
C GLY A 88 -1.92 -24.17 9.24
N ALA A 89 -1.03 -23.22 8.92
CA ALA A 89 0.26 -23.49 8.28
C ALA A 89 1.17 -24.36 9.17
N LEU A 90 1.23 -24.06 10.47
CA LEU A 90 2.01 -24.85 11.44
C LEU A 90 1.46 -26.29 11.57
N LEU A 91 0.15 -26.44 11.66
CA LEU A 91 -0.51 -27.75 11.79
C LEU A 91 -0.38 -28.57 10.49
N GLY A 92 -0.51 -27.92 9.33
CA GLY A 92 -0.26 -28.52 8.01
C GLY A 92 1.19 -28.97 7.83
N PHE A 93 2.17 -28.15 8.26
CA PHE A 93 3.58 -28.54 8.28
C PHE A 93 3.82 -29.76 9.17
N LEU A 94 3.23 -29.78 10.38
CA LEU A 94 3.40 -30.87 11.33
C LEU A 94 2.78 -32.18 10.82
N MET A 95 1.58 -32.13 10.21
CA MET A 95 0.97 -33.29 9.54
C MET A 95 1.79 -33.77 8.34
N GLY A 96 2.30 -32.85 7.51
CA GLY A 96 3.18 -33.19 6.39
C GLY A 96 4.48 -33.87 6.85
N PHE A 97 5.08 -33.38 7.94
CA PHE A 97 6.29 -33.94 8.53
C PHE A 97 6.06 -35.34 9.12
N VAL A 98 4.94 -35.56 9.83
CA VAL A 98 4.54 -36.89 10.33
C VAL A 98 4.32 -37.86 9.16
N ASN A 99 3.65 -37.44 8.10
CA ASN A 99 3.41 -38.27 6.92
C ASN A 99 4.74 -38.64 6.20
N LEU A 100 5.69 -37.70 6.11
CA LEU A 100 7.01 -37.95 5.54
C LEU A 100 7.81 -38.96 6.37
N LEU A 101 7.82 -38.83 7.70
CA LEU A 101 8.47 -39.79 8.59
C LEU A 101 7.84 -41.19 8.48
N LEU A 102 6.51 -41.26 8.39
CA LEU A 102 5.77 -42.51 8.24
C LEU A 102 6.10 -43.18 6.89
N LEU A 103 6.15 -42.41 5.80
CA LEU A 103 6.53 -42.89 4.47
C LEU A 103 7.97 -43.45 4.46
N ILE A 104 8.92 -42.76 5.09
CA ILE A 104 10.31 -43.22 5.24
C ILE A 104 10.38 -44.52 6.05
N GLY A 105 9.61 -44.62 7.14
CA GLY A 105 9.52 -45.85 7.95
C GLY A 105 8.97 -47.05 7.17
N ILE A 106 7.93 -46.85 6.35
CA ILE A 106 7.39 -47.90 5.46
C ILE A 106 8.41 -48.28 4.39
N ALA A 107 9.08 -47.31 3.76
CA ALA A 107 10.08 -47.56 2.72
C ALA A 107 11.29 -48.35 3.26
N ALA A 108 11.80 -47.98 4.44
CA ALA A 108 12.87 -48.72 5.12
C ALA A 108 12.45 -50.16 5.47
N SER A 109 11.21 -50.33 5.96
CA SER A 109 10.64 -51.67 6.23
C SER A 109 10.55 -52.51 4.96
N CYS A 110 10.07 -51.92 3.86
CA CYS A 110 9.96 -52.59 2.56
C CYS A 110 11.34 -53.02 2.02
N ALA A 111 12.37 -52.17 2.15
CA ALA A 111 13.73 -52.51 1.77
C ALA A 111 14.29 -53.70 2.56
N VAL A 112 14.09 -53.74 3.89
CA VAL A 112 14.52 -54.87 4.73
C VAL A 112 13.83 -56.17 4.32
N TRP A 113 12.53 -56.13 4.05
CA TRP A 113 11.79 -57.29 3.55
C TRP A 113 12.22 -57.72 2.13
N LEU A 114 12.55 -56.78 1.25
CA LEU A 114 13.10 -57.06 -0.08
C LEU A 114 14.46 -57.76 0.01
N PHE A 115 15.37 -57.28 0.86
CA PHE A 115 16.66 -57.94 1.09
C PHE A 115 16.50 -59.34 1.69
N ALA A 116 15.55 -59.55 2.60
CA ALA A 116 15.22 -60.88 3.12
C ALA A 116 14.67 -61.82 2.02
N LEU A 117 13.85 -61.31 1.10
CA LEU A 117 13.33 -62.05 -0.05
C LEU A 117 14.42 -62.42 -1.06
N ILE A 118 15.36 -61.51 -1.33
CA ILE A 118 16.53 -61.75 -2.19
C ILE A 118 17.44 -62.81 -1.56
N ALA A 119 17.67 -62.76 -0.25
CA ALA A 119 18.43 -63.78 0.48
C ALA A 119 17.75 -65.15 0.42
N LEU A 120 16.41 -65.21 0.50
CA LEU A 120 15.64 -66.44 0.35
C LEU A 120 15.74 -67.01 -1.08
N CYS A 121 15.68 -66.15 -2.10
CA CYS A 121 15.90 -66.53 -3.51
C CYS A 121 17.32 -67.05 -3.78
N CYS A 122 18.33 -66.56 -3.06
CA CYS A 122 19.73 -66.98 -3.24
C CYS A 122 19.98 -68.46 -2.87
N HIS A 123 19.01 -69.15 -2.25
CA HIS A 123 19.11 -70.58 -1.94
C HIS A 123 18.58 -71.51 -3.06
N VAL A 124 17.97 -70.97 -4.13
CA VAL A 124 17.44 -71.76 -5.26
C VAL A 124 18.31 -71.53 -6.51
N CYS A 125 19.44 -72.23 -6.53
CA CYS A 125 20.49 -72.11 -7.54
C CYS A 125 20.23 -72.97 -8.80
N PRO A 126 21.15 -73.01 -9.77
CA PRO A 126 21.07 -72.36 -11.09
C PRO A 126 20.27 -73.13 -12.17
N VAL A 127 19.60 -74.23 -11.81
CA VAL A 127 19.05 -75.21 -12.77
C VAL A 127 17.90 -74.63 -13.61
N THR A 128 17.10 -73.73 -13.04
CA THR A 128 15.94 -73.10 -13.70
C THR A 128 16.35 -72.23 -14.89
N ILE A 129 17.49 -71.54 -14.81
CA ILE A 129 18.00 -70.63 -15.85
C ILE A 129 18.38 -71.42 -17.11
N VAL A 130 19.05 -72.57 -16.95
CA VAL A 130 19.47 -73.43 -18.07
C VAL A 130 18.26 -73.98 -18.82
N CYS A 131 17.21 -74.42 -18.11
CA CYS A 131 15.96 -74.89 -18.71
C CYS A 131 15.24 -73.78 -19.51
N PHE A 132 15.23 -72.54 -19.01
CA PHE A 132 14.57 -71.42 -19.69
C PHE A 132 15.29 -71.04 -21.00
N VAL A 133 16.62 -70.99 -20.99
CA VAL A 133 17.42 -70.68 -22.20
C VAL A 133 17.18 -71.74 -23.28
N LEU A 134 17.22 -73.03 -22.93
CA LEU A 134 16.96 -74.11 -23.89
C LEU A 134 15.55 -74.05 -24.51
N ALA A 135 14.52 -73.73 -23.71
CA ALA A 135 13.16 -73.59 -24.22
C ALA A 135 13.02 -72.43 -25.22
N THR A 136 13.67 -71.29 -24.96
CA THR A 136 13.61 -70.12 -25.88
C THR A 136 14.28 -70.39 -27.23
N LEU A 137 15.42 -71.10 -27.25
CA LEU A 137 16.13 -71.44 -28.49
C LEU A 137 15.30 -72.39 -29.38
N ILE A 138 14.58 -73.34 -28.79
CA ILE A 138 13.69 -74.26 -29.51
C ILE A 138 12.54 -73.48 -30.17
N LEU A 139 11.91 -72.54 -29.45
CA LEU A 139 10.82 -71.73 -29.99
C LEU A 139 11.26 -70.82 -31.15
N ILE A 140 12.45 -70.24 -31.07
CA ILE A 140 13.03 -69.43 -32.17
C ILE A 140 13.27 -70.30 -33.42
N PHE A 141 13.77 -71.53 -33.24
CA PHE A 141 14.01 -72.45 -34.34
C PHE A 141 12.70 -72.86 -35.07
N TYR A 142 11.64 -73.19 -34.33
CA TYR A 142 10.32 -73.46 -34.92
C TYR A 142 9.69 -72.22 -35.57
N GLY A 143 9.89 -71.03 -34.98
CA GLY A 143 9.41 -69.76 -35.56
C GLY A 143 10.03 -69.45 -36.93
N LEU A 144 11.33 -69.73 -37.11
CA LEU A 144 12.02 -69.54 -38.40
C LEU A 144 11.52 -70.51 -39.48
N ILE A 145 11.16 -71.75 -39.12
CA ILE A 145 10.57 -72.72 -40.05
C ILE A 145 9.21 -72.21 -40.55
N LEU A 146 8.33 -71.79 -39.62
CA LEU A 146 7.00 -71.25 -39.95
C LEU A 146 7.07 -69.97 -40.79
N TRP A 147 8.04 -69.08 -40.52
CA TRP A 147 8.31 -67.90 -41.35
C TRP A 147 8.64 -68.30 -42.79
N CYS A 148 9.49 -69.31 -42.98
CA CYS A 148 9.96 -69.74 -44.30
C CYS A 148 8.82 -70.30 -45.18
N GLU A 149 7.83 -70.98 -44.58
CA GLU A 149 6.61 -71.41 -45.28
C GLU A 149 5.69 -70.23 -45.59
N TRP A 150 5.46 -69.33 -44.63
CA TRP A 150 4.61 -68.14 -44.81
C TRP A 150 5.14 -67.19 -45.89
N ALA A 151 6.46 -67.02 -45.98
CA ALA A 151 7.12 -66.18 -46.98
C ALA A 151 6.91 -66.67 -48.43
N LYS A 152 6.76 -67.99 -48.65
CA LYS A 152 6.42 -68.55 -49.97
C LYS A 152 4.96 -68.25 -50.35
N SER A 153 4.05 -68.25 -49.38
CA SER A 153 2.62 -67.96 -49.59
C SER A 153 2.36 -66.53 -50.06
N LYS A 154 3.14 -65.54 -49.60
CA LYS A 154 2.88 -64.11 -49.87
C LYS A 154 3.28 -63.58 -51.26
N LYS A 155 3.96 -64.36 -52.13
CA LYS A 155 4.26 -63.90 -53.51
C LYS A 155 3.10 -64.05 -54.50
N ALA A 156 1.97 -64.66 -54.12
CA ALA A 156 0.92 -65.08 -55.06
C ALA A 156 -0.29 -64.15 -55.22
N LYS A 157 -0.45 -63.09 -54.40
CA LYS A 157 -1.59 -62.16 -54.48
C LYS A 157 -1.16 -60.72 -54.17
N GLY A 158 -1.61 -59.77 -55.00
CA GLY A 158 -1.36 -58.32 -54.81
C GLY A 158 -2.16 -57.75 -53.62
N GLY A 159 -2.16 -56.44 -53.36
CA GLY A 159 -1.52 -55.33 -54.06
C GLY A 159 -2.11 -53.99 -53.59
N GLU A 160 -1.34 -52.92 -53.78
CA GLU A 160 -1.76 -51.50 -53.76
C GLU A 160 -1.90 -50.70 -52.43
N LYS A 161 -1.05 -49.65 -52.34
CA LYS A 161 -1.15 -48.32 -51.65
C LYS A 161 -1.15 -48.15 -50.11
N ALA A 162 0.07 -47.86 -49.60
CA ALA A 162 0.53 -46.55 -49.07
C ALA A 162 -0.06 -45.89 -47.80
N ASN A 163 0.84 -45.56 -46.85
CA ASN A 163 0.79 -44.43 -45.91
C ASN A 163 2.24 -44.01 -45.51
N PRO A 164 2.55 -42.76 -45.11
CA PRO A 164 3.92 -42.32 -44.81
C PRO A 164 4.33 -42.38 -43.32
N LYS A 165 5.66 -42.23 -43.13
CA LYS A 165 6.49 -42.15 -41.90
C LYS A 165 5.98 -41.11 -40.86
N ALA A 166 6.20 -41.17 -39.54
CA ALA A 166 7.09 -41.94 -38.65
C ALA A 166 8.54 -41.42 -38.40
N ASP A 167 9.01 -41.67 -37.16
CA ASP A 167 10.41 -41.73 -36.64
C ASP A 167 11.07 -40.38 -36.23
N GLU A 168 11.47 -40.13 -34.97
CA GLU A 168 12.61 -40.67 -34.14
C GLU A 168 13.98 -40.07 -34.54
N GLU A 169 15.02 -39.86 -33.69
CA GLU A 169 15.29 -40.19 -32.27
C GLU A 169 16.35 -39.22 -31.63
N SER A 170 16.88 -39.58 -30.45
CA SER A 170 18.03 -38.97 -29.69
C SER A 170 19.40 -39.55 -30.21
N PRO A 171 20.61 -39.48 -29.57
CA PRO A 171 21.07 -38.78 -28.35
C PRO A 171 22.54 -38.19 -28.32
N ALA A 172 22.91 -37.59 -27.18
CA ALA A 172 24.20 -37.70 -26.43
C ALA A 172 25.51 -36.87 -26.69
N THR A 173 26.00 -36.30 -25.57
CA THR A 173 27.41 -36.15 -25.07
C THR A 173 28.48 -35.15 -25.59
N ALA A 174 28.74 -34.13 -24.75
CA ALA A 174 30.01 -33.76 -24.06
C ALA A 174 31.35 -33.45 -24.79
N THR A 175 31.85 -32.21 -24.62
CA THR A 175 33.25 -31.74 -24.30
C THR A 175 33.24 -30.19 -24.40
N ASP A 176 33.45 -29.40 -23.34
CA ASP A 176 34.72 -28.91 -22.75
C ASP A 176 35.77 -28.35 -23.72
N ASN A 177 35.91 -27.01 -23.76
CA ASN A 177 37.18 -26.30 -23.50
C ASN A 177 37.00 -24.77 -23.36
N ARG A 178 38.03 -24.13 -22.78
CA ARG A 178 38.15 -22.70 -22.44
C ARG A 178 38.55 -21.80 -23.64
N ASP A 179 38.32 -20.50 -23.48
CA ASP A 179 39.32 -19.38 -23.42
C ASP A 179 38.53 -18.05 -23.56
N GLN A 180 38.60 -17.03 -22.67
CA GLN A 180 39.67 -16.03 -22.42
C GLN A 180 40.16 -15.33 -23.73
N GLU A 181 40.35 -14.00 -23.83
CA GLU A 181 40.33 -12.89 -22.86
C GLU A 181 40.27 -11.50 -23.58
N THR A 182 39.92 -10.41 -22.87
CA THR A 182 40.22 -8.96 -23.19
C THR A 182 39.75 -8.39 -24.57
N ASP A 183 39.70 -7.08 -24.89
CA ASP A 183 39.95 -5.78 -24.24
C ASP A 183 39.00 -4.73 -24.94
N ALA A 184 38.87 -3.42 -24.65
CA ALA A 184 39.51 -2.46 -23.74
C ALA A 184 38.54 -1.28 -23.43
N ILE A 185 38.98 -0.28 -22.65
CA ILE A 185 38.38 1.07 -22.56
C ILE A 185 39.36 2.09 -23.18
N PRO A 186 38.90 3.23 -23.72
CA PRO A 186 39.49 4.49 -23.25
C PRO A 186 38.46 5.58 -22.90
N ALA A 187 38.82 6.42 -21.94
CA ALA A 187 38.00 7.51 -21.41
C ALA A 187 38.47 8.89 -21.93
N ALA A 188 37.56 9.88 -21.91
CA ALA A 188 37.92 11.30 -21.75
C ALA A 188 36.70 12.15 -21.34
N ALA A 189 36.91 13.07 -20.38
CA ALA A 189 36.04 14.21 -20.05
C ALA A 189 36.72 15.50 -20.60
N PRO A 190 36.40 16.77 -20.20
CA PRO A 190 35.26 17.31 -19.42
C PRO A 190 34.65 18.62 -20.01
N VAL A 191 33.52 19.11 -19.48
CA VAL A 191 33.21 20.57 -19.47
C VAL A 191 32.36 20.96 -18.24
N VAL A 192 32.55 22.19 -17.74
CA VAL A 192 31.83 22.82 -16.61
C VAL A 192 30.79 23.83 -17.12
N GLY A 193 29.62 23.94 -16.47
CA GLY A 193 28.60 24.97 -16.74
C GLY A 193 27.60 25.08 -15.58
N THR A 194 27.07 26.28 -15.31
CA THR A 194 26.38 26.62 -14.06
C THR A 194 24.86 26.74 -14.15
N SER A 195 24.20 26.52 -13.00
CA SER A 195 22.93 27.13 -12.54
C SER A 195 21.67 27.01 -13.42
N GLY A 196 20.64 26.38 -12.88
CA GLY A 196 19.28 26.46 -13.41
C GLY A 196 18.32 25.54 -12.65
N GLU A 197 17.26 26.11 -12.08
CA GLU A 197 16.21 25.39 -11.37
C GLU A 197 15.47 24.41 -12.29
N ASN A 198 15.36 23.14 -11.90
CA ASN A 198 14.27 22.22 -12.23
C ASN A 198 14.53 20.85 -11.58
N ASP A 199 14.07 20.68 -10.34
CA ASP A 199 13.98 19.36 -9.70
C ASP A 199 12.85 18.54 -10.36
N ILE A 200 13.11 18.06 -11.58
CA ILE A 200 12.33 16.99 -12.19
C ILE A 200 12.58 15.74 -11.35
N VAL A 201 11.60 15.39 -10.52
CA VAL A 201 11.65 14.16 -9.72
C VAL A 201 11.62 12.97 -10.67
N SER A 202 12.78 12.36 -10.89
CA SER A 202 12.94 11.20 -11.75
C SER A 202 12.16 9.99 -11.21
N MET A 203 11.63 9.19 -12.14
CA MET A 203 10.74 8.05 -11.88
C MET A 203 11.36 6.96 -10.97
N ASP A 204 12.68 6.99 -10.79
CA ASP A 204 13.49 5.93 -10.17
C ASP A 204 13.64 6.03 -8.64
N ASP A 205 13.11 7.10 -8.02
CA ASP A 205 13.47 7.52 -6.66
C ASP A 205 12.35 7.36 -5.60
N ALA A 206 11.35 6.53 -5.89
CA ALA A 206 10.39 6.11 -4.88
C ALA A 206 11.01 5.06 -3.95
N ASP A 207 11.22 5.40 -2.68
CA ASP A 207 11.46 4.38 -1.64
C ASP A 207 10.24 3.43 -1.65
N GLU A 208 10.45 2.11 -1.57
CA GLU A 208 9.42 1.05 -1.72
C GLU A 208 8.29 1.06 -0.66
N GLU A 209 8.23 2.10 0.16
CA GLU A 209 7.43 2.21 1.38
C GLU A 209 6.54 3.49 1.39
N ASP A 210 6.28 4.07 0.21
CA ASP A 210 5.23 5.08 0.06
C ASP A 210 3.85 4.43 0.25
N GLU A 211 3.06 4.93 1.21
CA GLU A 211 1.75 4.36 1.55
C GLU A 211 0.75 4.43 0.37
N GLU A 212 0.11 3.30 0.05
CA GLU A 212 -0.93 3.20 -0.98
C GLU A 212 -2.18 3.98 -0.54
N GLY A 213 -2.46 5.12 -1.19
CA GLY A 213 -3.67 5.94 -0.97
C GLY A 213 -4.96 5.36 -1.58
N GLY A 214 -4.82 4.27 -2.33
CA GLY A 214 -5.88 3.53 -3.00
C GLY A 214 -5.96 3.82 -4.50
N VAL A 215 -6.76 3.03 -5.21
CA VAL A 215 -7.05 3.24 -6.63
C VAL A 215 -8.28 4.13 -6.78
N VAL A 216 -8.11 5.22 -7.52
CA VAL A 216 -9.14 6.19 -7.89
C VAL A 216 -9.46 6.03 -9.37
N VAL A 217 -10.71 6.23 -9.76
CA VAL A 217 -11.14 6.27 -11.17
C VAL A 217 -11.35 7.73 -11.57
N ASP A 218 -10.68 8.13 -12.65
CA ASP A 218 -10.96 9.38 -13.37
C ASP A 218 -12.13 9.19 -14.35
N ALA A 219 -12.74 10.31 -14.73
CA ALA A 219 -13.85 10.42 -15.68
C ALA A 219 -13.77 9.53 -16.92
N LYS A 220 -12.54 9.39 -17.43
CA LYS A 220 -12.26 8.71 -18.69
C LYS A 220 -12.27 7.18 -18.55
N GLY A 221 -12.61 6.66 -17.36
CA GLY A 221 -12.45 5.26 -17.00
C GLY A 221 -11.01 4.87 -16.68
N ASN A 222 -10.10 5.85 -16.60
CA ASN A 222 -8.69 5.64 -16.30
C ASN A 222 -8.52 5.44 -14.78
N TYR A 223 -7.87 4.34 -14.41
CA TYR A 223 -7.55 4.05 -13.02
C TYR A 223 -6.18 4.66 -12.66
N PHE A 224 -6.14 5.40 -11.56
CA PHE A 224 -4.94 6.00 -10.99
C PHE A 224 -4.70 5.47 -9.58
N ASN A 225 -3.47 5.09 -9.26
CA ASN A 225 -3.05 4.78 -7.91
C ASN A 225 -2.52 6.07 -7.26
N ILE A 226 -3.13 6.48 -6.14
CA ILE A 226 -2.61 7.61 -5.34
C ILE A 226 -1.49 7.06 -4.45
N ARG A 227 -0.29 7.63 -4.58
CA ARG A 227 0.87 7.33 -3.75
C ARG A 227 1.28 8.57 -2.98
N TYR A 228 1.43 8.47 -1.66
CA TYR A 228 1.93 9.58 -0.85
C TYR A 228 3.46 9.57 -0.79
N SER A 229 4.13 10.47 -1.51
CA SER A 229 5.56 10.70 -1.31
C SER A 229 5.76 11.52 -0.03
N LYS A 230 6.30 10.89 1.02
CA LYS A 230 6.58 11.54 2.30
C LYS A 230 8.01 12.07 2.33
N SER A 231 8.20 13.35 2.69
CA SER A 231 9.53 13.90 2.94
C SER A 231 10.22 13.28 4.16
N PHE A 232 11.53 13.44 4.30
CA PHE A 232 12.31 13.01 5.47
C PHE A 232 11.72 13.53 6.78
N LEU A 233 11.32 14.80 6.83
CA LEU A 233 10.68 15.38 8.00
C LEU A 233 9.29 14.79 8.26
N ALA A 234 8.47 14.56 7.23
CA ALA A 234 7.19 13.85 7.41
C ALA A 234 7.40 12.42 7.95
N LYS A 235 8.36 11.67 7.39
CA LYS A 235 8.75 10.33 7.87
C LYS A 235 9.22 10.38 9.34
N LEU A 236 9.98 11.41 9.74
CA LEU A 236 10.48 11.59 11.11
C LEU A 236 9.37 11.98 12.10
N ILE A 237 8.50 12.93 11.73
CA ILE A 237 7.36 13.38 12.54
C ILE A 237 6.40 12.21 12.85
N GLN A 238 6.13 11.37 11.84
CA GLN A 238 5.26 10.19 11.98
C GLN A 238 5.96 8.94 12.54
N SER A 239 7.28 8.99 12.79
CA SER A 239 8.03 7.88 13.40
C SER A 239 7.77 7.77 14.92
N PRO A 240 8.06 6.61 15.54
CA PRO A 240 8.01 6.46 17.00
C PRO A 240 8.98 7.42 17.71
N ASP A 241 8.67 7.83 18.93
CA ASP A 241 9.48 8.82 19.67
C ASP A 241 10.91 8.32 19.94
N GLU A 242 11.13 7.01 20.10
CA GLU A 242 12.48 6.42 20.14
C GLU A 242 13.32 6.80 18.91
N THR A 243 12.71 6.75 17.72
CA THR A 243 13.39 7.04 16.44
C THR A 243 13.72 8.52 16.31
N LYS A 244 12.87 9.40 16.88
CA LYS A 244 13.13 10.84 16.98
C LYS A 244 14.29 11.12 17.94
N GLY A 245 14.32 10.46 19.10
CA GLY A 245 15.42 10.53 20.06
C GLY A 245 16.76 10.10 19.45
N TYR A 246 16.78 8.92 18.79
CA TYR A 246 17.97 8.43 18.08
C TYR A 246 18.48 9.41 17.02
N TYR A 247 17.57 10.05 16.26
CA TYR A 247 17.94 11.08 15.29
C TYR A 247 18.53 12.32 15.97
N GLY A 248 17.91 12.83 17.04
CA GLY A 248 18.39 13.99 17.78
C GLY A 248 19.79 13.78 18.37
N GLU A 249 20.04 12.62 18.98
CA GLU A 249 21.35 12.27 19.53
C GLU A 249 22.44 12.16 18.45
N LEU A 250 22.16 11.49 17.33
CA LEU A 250 23.13 11.35 16.24
C LEU A 250 23.38 12.69 15.54
N LYS A 251 22.36 13.53 15.39
CA LYS A 251 22.50 14.87 14.81
C LYS A 251 23.39 15.76 15.67
N ASN A 252 23.18 15.77 16.98
CA ASN A 252 24.06 16.45 17.94
C ASN A 252 25.50 15.92 17.87
N GLU A 253 25.70 14.59 17.83
CA GLU A 253 27.04 14.00 17.73
C GLU A 253 27.78 14.44 16.45
N VAL A 254 27.15 14.40 15.26
CA VAL A 254 27.82 14.82 14.02
C VAL A 254 28.03 16.34 13.95
N LEU A 255 27.08 17.14 14.46
CA LEU A 255 27.22 18.60 14.51
C LEU A 255 28.25 19.09 15.54
N SER A 256 28.66 18.24 16.49
CA SER A 256 29.76 18.54 17.41
C SER A 256 31.13 18.68 16.70
N TYR A 257 31.32 18.06 15.53
CA TYR A 257 32.59 18.12 14.80
C TYR A 257 32.75 19.46 14.07
N LYS A 258 33.96 20.06 14.12
CA LYS A 258 34.18 21.36 13.48
C LYS A 258 33.99 21.29 11.96
N LYS A 259 33.41 22.37 11.40
CA LYS A 259 33.10 22.55 9.96
C LYS A 259 31.99 21.67 9.40
N THR A 260 31.27 20.88 10.21
CA THR A 260 30.07 20.17 9.74
C THR A 260 28.88 21.11 9.62
N LYS A 261 27.99 20.84 8.64
CA LYS A 261 26.70 21.52 8.46
C LYS A 261 25.65 20.51 8.01
N SER A 262 24.47 20.55 8.64
CA SER A 262 23.29 19.81 8.21
C SER A 262 22.54 20.56 7.10
N ARG A 263 22.02 19.82 6.13
CA ARG A 263 21.06 20.27 5.12
C ARG A 263 20.00 19.19 4.96
N VAL A 264 18.77 19.51 5.35
CA VAL A 264 17.61 18.67 5.10
C VAL A 264 17.19 18.82 3.64
N SER A 265 16.97 17.68 2.97
CA SER A 265 16.42 17.56 1.62
C SER A 265 15.08 16.80 1.68
N TRP A 266 14.42 16.62 0.53
CA TRP A 266 13.16 15.86 0.48
C TRP A 266 13.31 14.42 1.01
N SER A 267 14.38 13.70 0.68
CA SER A 267 14.52 12.28 1.07
C SER A 267 15.42 12.02 2.28
N TYR A 268 16.34 12.93 2.62
CA TYR A 268 17.34 12.72 3.68
C TYR A 268 17.83 14.03 4.30
N ASP A 269 18.36 13.96 5.52
CA ASP A 269 19.20 15.01 6.11
C ASP A 269 20.68 14.67 5.90
N SER A 270 21.38 15.47 5.09
CA SER A 270 22.81 15.28 4.80
C SER A 270 23.65 16.18 5.71
N VAL A 271 24.68 15.62 6.34
CA VAL A 271 25.65 16.38 7.13
C VAL A 271 27.04 16.27 6.49
N ASN A 272 27.55 17.42 6.04
CA ASN A 272 28.79 17.52 5.27
C ASN A 272 29.83 18.37 6.01
N ALA A 273 31.10 17.97 5.92
CA ALA A 273 32.25 18.75 6.34
C ALA A 273 32.81 19.52 5.13
N GLY A 274 32.31 20.74 4.92
CA GLY A 274 32.61 21.52 3.71
C GLY A 274 32.08 20.82 2.45
N ARG A 275 32.98 20.23 1.65
CA ARG A 275 32.62 19.48 0.42
C ARG A 275 32.52 17.96 0.63
N ALA A 276 33.07 17.42 1.72
CA ALA A 276 33.02 15.99 1.99
C ALA A 276 31.72 15.61 2.73
N PRO A 277 30.98 14.56 2.30
CA PRO A 277 29.87 14.03 3.08
C PRO A 277 30.42 13.29 4.32
N VAL A 278 29.80 13.50 5.49
CA VAL A 278 30.12 12.74 6.71
C VAL A 278 29.07 11.65 6.89
N VAL A 279 27.80 12.04 6.93
CA VAL A 279 26.66 11.13 6.96
C VAL A 279 25.49 11.64 6.12
N LYS A 280 24.60 10.73 5.72
CA LYS A 280 23.20 11.06 5.41
C LYS A 280 22.27 10.28 6.34
N PHE A 281 21.21 10.91 6.83
CA PHE A 281 20.14 10.28 7.58
C PHE A 281 18.94 10.06 6.65
N GLY A 282 18.48 8.82 6.54
CA GLY A 282 17.24 8.45 5.86
C GLY A 282 16.34 7.64 6.80
N ILE A 283 15.06 7.51 6.45
CA ILE A 283 14.12 6.64 7.17
C ILE A 283 13.56 5.64 6.18
N ARG A 284 13.78 4.35 6.47
CA ARG A 284 13.13 3.23 5.79
C ARG A 284 12.09 2.60 6.71
N GLY A 285 10.84 2.66 6.29
CA GLY A 285 9.65 2.27 7.02
C GLY A 285 9.50 3.10 8.28
N LYS A 286 9.84 2.48 9.42
CA LYS A 286 9.84 3.09 10.76
C LYS A 286 11.20 3.08 11.44
N THR A 287 12.27 2.83 10.68
CA THR A 287 13.64 2.67 11.20
C THR A 287 14.54 3.78 10.68
N LEU A 288 15.26 4.46 11.57
CA LEU A 288 16.31 5.40 11.19
C LEU A 288 17.49 4.65 10.58
N CYS A 289 17.90 5.07 9.38
CA CYS A 289 19.04 4.54 8.64
C CYS A 289 20.10 5.64 8.49
N VAL A 290 21.33 5.34 8.88
CA VAL A 290 22.49 6.23 8.73
C VAL A 290 23.36 5.70 7.60
N TYR A 291 23.76 6.57 6.69
CA TYR A 291 24.62 6.26 5.56
C TYR A 291 25.96 6.95 5.78
N PHE A 292 27.06 6.20 5.73
CA PHE A 292 28.42 6.63 6.03
C PHE A 292 29.30 6.64 4.79
N ALA A 293 30.24 7.58 4.73
CA ALA A 293 31.33 7.61 3.75
C ALA A 293 32.43 6.58 4.10
N LEU A 294 32.04 5.32 4.30
CA LEU A 294 32.91 4.16 4.59
C LEU A 294 32.60 3.05 3.57
N ASN A 295 33.53 2.12 3.38
CA ASN A 295 33.22 0.87 2.67
C ASN A 295 32.46 -0.07 3.61
N ALA A 296 31.45 -0.78 3.10
CA ALA A 296 30.70 -1.75 3.90
C ALA A 296 31.51 -3.03 4.14
N ASP A 297 32.36 -3.41 3.19
CA ASP A 297 33.09 -4.69 3.18
C ASP A 297 34.13 -4.77 4.30
N ASP A 298 34.74 -3.63 4.68
CA ASP A 298 35.66 -3.48 5.83
C ASP A 298 35.03 -3.90 7.17
N TYR A 299 33.70 -3.99 7.23
CA TYR A 299 32.91 -4.25 8.44
C TYR A 299 32.04 -5.52 8.34
N ALA A 300 32.13 -6.32 7.26
CA ALA A 300 31.26 -7.46 7.01
C ALA A 300 31.22 -8.48 8.18
N ASP A 301 32.40 -8.85 8.72
CA ASP A 301 32.55 -9.78 9.84
C ASP A 301 32.62 -9.10 11.22
N SER A 302 32.29 -7.80 11.29
CA SER A 302 32.47 -7.00 12.50
C SER A 302 31.25 -6.99 13.43
N LYS A 303 31.37 -6.34 14.59
CA LYS A 303 30.22 -6.05 15.48
C LYS A 303 29.14 -5.17 14.81
N TYR A 304 29.49 -4.48 13.71
CA TYR A 304 28.63 -3.55 12.99
C TYR A 304 27.90 -4.28 11.85
N LYS A 305 26.60 -4.58 12.05
CA LYS A 305 25.72 -5.11 11.01
C LYS A 305 25.35 -4.03 9.98
N VAL A 306 26.31 -3.69 9.12
CA VAL A 306 26.18 -2.75 8.00
C VAL A 306 25.64 -3.45 6.75
N GLU A 307 25.05 -2.67 5.85
CA GLU A 307 24.50 -3.09 4.57
C GLU A 307 25.09 -2.19 3.47
N LYS A 308 25.58 -2.77 2.36
CA LYS A 308 26.06 -2.01 1.19
C LYS A 308 24.86 -1.47 0.40
N VAL A 309 24.94 -0.22 -0.07
CA VAL A 309 23.88 0.40 -0.88
C VAL A 309 24.47 0.98 -2.17
N GLU A 310 23.97 0.49 -3.31
CA GLU A 310 24.53 0.77 -4.65
C GLU A 310 23.70 1.76 -5.48
N SER A 311 22.72 2.44 -4.86
CA SER A 311 21.93 3.46 -5.57
C SER A 311 22.72 4.77 -5.73
N LYS A 312 22.63 5.39 -6.91
CA LYS A 312 23.24 6.69 -7.29
C LYS A 312 23.09 7.81 -6.23
N LYS A 313 21.97 7.83 -5.51
CA LYS A 313 21.65 8.75 -4.41
C LYS A 313 22.58 8.64 -3.19
N TYR A 314 23.14 7.46 -2.95
CA TYR A 314 24.00 7.13 -1.81
C TYR A 314 25.42 6.71 -2.22
N GLU A 315 25.81 6.91 -3.49
CA GLU A 315 27.13 6.57 -4.03
C GLU A 315 28.30 7.11 -3.19
N ALA A 316 28.21 8.36 -2.73
CA ALA A 316 29.23 8.98 -1.87
C ALA A 316 29.15 8.59 -0.37
N VAL A 317 28.19 7.75 0.02
CA VAL A 317 27.97 7.23 1.39
C VAL A 317 27.45 5.77 1.35
N PRO A 318 28.22 4.81 0.78
CA PRO A 318 27.70 3.50 0.38
C PRO A 318 27.46 2.52 1.55
N CYS A 319 27.99 2.80 2.74
CA CYS A 319 27.81 1.96 3.93
C CYS A 319 26.58 2.41 4.74
N MET A 320 25.51 1.61 4.72
CA MET A 320 24.26 1.89 5.44
C MET A 320 24.15 1.09 6.75
N TYR A 321 23.60 1.73 7.79
CA TYR A 321 23.41 1.13 9.10
C TYR A 321 22.04 1.48 9.71
N ARG A 322 21.30 0.46 10.16
CA ARG A 322 19.94 0.63 10.71
C ARG A 322 19.95 0.73 12.24
N ILE A 323 19.41 1.80 12.82
CA ILE A 323 19.29 2.00 14.27
C ILE A 323 17.99 1.37 14.76
N LYS A 324 18.11 0.33 15.60
CA LYS A 324 16.96 -0.42 16.15
C LYS A 324 16.90 -0.43 17.68
N ASN A 325 17.95 0.02 18.35
CA ASN A 325 18.08 0.09 19.81
C ASN A 325 19.28 0.98 20.20
N GLU A 326 19.35 1.31 21.48
CA GLU A 326 20.43 2.11 22.08
C GLU A 326 21.84 1.53 21.86
N ARG A 327 22.01 0.19 21.86
CA ARG A 327 23.33 -0.41 21.55
C ARG A 327 23.79 -0.08 20.13
N ARG A 328 22.88 -0.11 19.15
CA ARG A 328 23.18 0.33 17.77
C ARG A 328 23.39 1.84 17.69
N LEU A 329 22.69 2.64 18.50
CA LEU A 329 22.94 4.08 18.61
C LEU A 329 24.40 4.36 19.01
N GLY A 330 24.89 3.70 20.06
CA GLY A 330 26.30 3.80 20.47
C GLY A 330 27.27 3.39 19.35
N TYR A 331 27.02 2.26 18.69
CA TYR A 331 27.84 1.81 17.55
C TYR A 331 27.79 2.75 16.34
N ALA A 332 26.69 3.48 16.13
CA ALA A 332 26.63 4.52 15.11
C ALA A 332 27.49 5.74 15.47
N LYS A 333 27.61 6.08 16.76
CA LYS A 333 28.57 7.11 17.24
C LYS A 333 30.02 6.66 17.02
N ASP A 334 30.34 5.37 17.23
CA ASP A 334 31.66 4.80 16.88
C ASP A 334 31.96 4.97 15.37
N LEU A 335 30.98 4.69 14.50
CA LEU A 335 31.13 4.83 13.04
C LEU A 335 31.24 6.30 12.60
N ILE A 336 30.51 7.24 13.23
CA ILE A 336 30.68 8.68 13.02
C ILE A 336 32.12 9.09 13.35
N ALA A 337 32.66 8.62 14.46
CA ALA A 337 34.04 8.92 14.87
C ALA A 337 35.08 8.34 13.87
N ALA A 338 34.81 7.17 13.28
CA ALA A 338 35.66 6.60 12.23
C ALA A 338 35.67 7.46 10.95
N VAL A 339 34.51 7.94 10.47
CA VAL A 339 34.44 8.88 9.33
C VAL A 339 35.14 10.19 9.67
N ALA A 340 34.90 10.74 10.87
CA ALA A 340 35.53 11.96 11.33
C ALA A 340 37.06 11.85 11.39
N ALA A 341 37.59 10.70 11.81
CA ALA A 341 39.02 10.42 11.82
C ALA A 341 39.61 10.36 10.40
N GLN A 342 38.95 9.68 9.45
CA GLN A 342 39.38 9.66 8.04
C GLN A 342 39.38 11.07 7.40
N LEU A 343 38.43 11.92 7.78
CA LEU A 343 38.32 13.31 7.31
C LEU A 343 39.16 14.32 8.13
N GLY A 344 39.91 13.88 9.15
CA GLY A 344 40.75 14.74 10.00
C GLY A 344 39.96 15.78 10.82
N LEU A 345 38.71 15.47 11.19
CA LEU A 345 37.82 16.40 11.90
C LEU A 345 38.06 16.37 13.41
N THR A 346 38.32 17.53 14.00
CA THR A 346 38.38 17.68 15.45
C THR A 346 36.96 17.82 16.03
N LYS A 347 36.62 17.02 17.04
CA LYS A 347 35.40 17.23 17.85
C LYS A 347 35.49 18.58 18.59
N GLY A 348 34.41 19.34 18.54
CA GLY A 348 34.23 20.61 19.24
C GLY A 348 33.32 20.47 20.45
N ILE A 349 33.19 21.57 21.21
CA ILE A 349 32.20 21.70 22.27
C ILE A 349 31.03 22.47 21.65
N VAL A 350 29.97 21.74 21.31
CA VAL A 350 28.70 22.30 20.82
C VAL A 350 27.62 21.89 21.83
N GLY A 351 26.68 22.80 22.11
CA GLY A 351 25.58 22.51 23.03
C GLY A 351 24.63 21.46 22.44
N THR A 352 24.01 20.66 23.30
CA THR A 352 22.93 19.75 22.91
C THR A 352 21.70 20.57 22.50
N GLU A 353 21.33 20.52 21.23
CA GLU A 353 20.05 21.06 20.74
C GLU A 353 18.96 19.99 20.84
N ASP A 354 17.74 20.40 21.18
CA ASP A 354 16.57 19.52 21.11
C ASP A 354 15.98 19.54 19.69
N TYR A 355 15.94 18.36 19.07
CA TYR A 355 15.38 18.14 17.73
C TYR A 355 14.06 17.35 17.77
N TYR A 356 13.41 17.25 18.94
CA TYR A 356 12.12 16.58 19.06
C TYR A 356 11.03 17.29 18.25
N LEU A 357 10.29 16.51 17.48
CA LEU A 357 9.14 16.98 16.70
C LEU A 357 7.89 16.20 17.17
N PRO A 358 6.82 16.88 17.63
CA PRO A 358 5.58 16.21 18.01
C PRO A 358 4.94 15.51 16.80
N TYR A 359 4.14 14.47 17.05
CA TYR A 359 3.44 13.75 15.98
C TYR A 359 2.38 14.63 15.32
N GLU A 360 2.25 14.54 13.99
CA GLU A 360 1.23 15.23 13.19
C GLU A 360 0.52 14.28 12.22
N SER A 361 -0.76 14.55 11.95
CA SER A 361 -1.56 13.78 11.01
C SER A 361 -1.08 13.98 9.56
N THR A 362 -1.38 13.00 8.70
CA THR A 362 -1.05 13.07 7.26
C THR A 362 -1.65 14.32 6.61
N GLU A 363 -2.88 14.69 6.96
CA GLU A 363 -3.57 15.91 6.49
C GLU A 363 -2.82 17.19 6.85
N ALA A 364 -2.35 17.31 8.11
CA ALA A 364 -1.57 18.47 8.55
C ALA A 364 -0.23 18.57 7.80
N LEU A 365 0.42 17.42 7.54
CA LEU A 365 1.68 17.36 6.80
C LEU A 365 1.52 17.63 5.30
N ILE A 366 0.37 17.28 4.70
CA ILE A 366 -0.02 17.72 3.34
C ILE A 366 -0.19 19.24 3.32
N GLY A 367 -0.91 19.82 4.29
CA GLY A 367 -1.09 21.27 4.42
C GLY A 367 0.22 22.05 4.60
N LYS A 368 1.24 21.43 5.21
CA LYS A 368 2.60 21.96 5.34
C LYS A 368 3.50 21.71 4.12
N GLY A 369 3.01 21.03 3.08
CA GLY A 369 3.81 20.65 1.90
C GLY A 369 4.90 19.61 2.17
N LEU A 370 4.87 18.93 3.32
CA LEU A 370 5.83 17.89 3.71
C LEU A 370 5.49 16.50 3.16
N ILE A 371 4.28 16.34 2.61
CA ILE A 371 3.83 15.15 1.87
C ILE A 371 3.28 15.63 0.52
N LYS A 372 3.61 14.90 -0.56
CA LYS A 372 3.10 15.15 -1.92
C LYS A 372 2.24 13.97 -2.37
N GLU A 373 1.09 14.26 -2.96
CA GLU A 373 0.25 13.27 -3.62
C GLU A 373 0.73 13.03 -5.06
N LEU A 374 1.10 11.80 -5.37
CA LEU A 374 1.49 11.36 -6.70
C LEU A 374 0.36 10.53 -7.31
N LYS A 375 -0.15 10.97 -8.46
CA LYS A 375 -1.14 10.22 -9.26
C LYS A 375 -0.40 9.41 -10.31
N LEU A 376 -0.27 8.10 -10.09
CA LEU A 376 0.37 7.15 -11.00
C LEU A 376 -0.71 6.38 -11.76
N ALA A 377 -0.48 6.01 -13.02
CA ALA A 377 -1.42 5.11 -13.71
C ALA A 377 -1.44 3.75 -13.00
N ALA A 378 -2.63 3.23 -12.68
CA ALA A 378 -2.76 1.97 -11.95
C ALA A 378 -2.52 0.77 -12.86
N THR A 379 -1.71 -0.19 -12.40
CA THR A 379 -1.47 -1.45 -13.13
C THR A 379 -2.71 -2.34 -13.09
N THR A 380 -2.96 -3.16 -14.13
CA THR A 380 -4.10 -4.10 -14.21
C THR A 380 -4.32 -4.90 -12.93
N THR A 381 -3.25 -5.44 -12.32
CA THR A 381 -3.30 -6.18 -11.05
C THR A 381 -3.78 -5.33 -9.86
N GLN A 382 -3.41 -4.05 -9.82
CA GLN A 382 -3.89 -3.11 -8.78
C GLN A 382 -5.36 -2.76 -8.99
N ILE A 383 -5.79 -2.64 -10.25
CA ILE A 383 -7.19 -2.40 -10.63
C ILE A 383 -8.06 -3.59 -10.23
N GLU A 384 -7.66 -4.81 -10.57
CA GLU A 384 -8.38 -6.04 -10.22
C GLU A 384 -8.44 -6.23 -8.70
N ARG A 385 -7.34 -5.96 -7.99
CA ARG A 385 -7.30 -6.00 -6.53
C ARG A 385 -8.23 -4.96 -5.90
N ALA A 386 -8.23 -3.71 -6.36
CA ALA A 386 -9.13 -2.67 -5.86
C ALA A 386 -10.61 -2.96 -6.20
N LYS A 387 -10.90 -3.61 -7.34
CA LYS A 387 -12.23 -4.13 -7.68
C LYS A 387 -12.68 -5.23 -6.72
N ALA A 388 -11.80 -6.19 -6.42
CA ALA A 388 -12.09 -7.31 -5.53
C ALA A 388 -12.18 -6.89 -4.05
N GLU A 389 -11.38 -5.92 -3.62
CA GLU A 389 -11.41 -5.35 -2.27
C GLU A 389 -12.51 -4.28 -2.09
N GLY A 390 -13.21 -3.88 -3.17
CA GLY A 390 -14.26 -2.86 -3.14
C GLY A 390 -13.76 -1.43 -2.89
N THR A 391 -12.45 -1.23 -2.77
CA THR A 391 -11.77 0.01 -2.33
C THR A 391 -11.57 1.04 -3.43
N ILE A 392 -12.33 0.96 -4.53
CA ILE A 392 -12.33 2.00 -5.58
C ILE A 392 -13.00 3.24 -5.02
N LYS A 393 -12.18 4.24 -4.68
CA LYS A 393 -12.66 5.59 -4.40
C LYS A 393 -13.08 6.23 -5.73
N VAL A 394 -14.35 6.08 -6.08
CA VAL A 394 -14.98 6.97 -7.08
C VAL A 394 -14.91 8.38 -6.50
N VAL A 395 -14.54 9.37 -7.32
CA VAL A 395 -14.54 10.77 -6.89
C VAL A 395 -15.99 11.16 -6.61
N ALA A 396 -16.37 11.19 -5.33
CA ALA A 396 -17.77 11.16 -4.88
C ALA A 396 -18.57 12.43 -5.20
N HIS A 397 -17.95 13.43 -5.83
CA HIS A 397 -18.60 14.62 -6.33
C HIS A 397 -17.71 15.40 -7.29
N VAL A 398 -18.35 16.14 -8.17
CA VAL A 398 -17.72 17.01 -9.15
C VAL A 398 -18.38 18.38 -9.05
N GLU A 399 -17.61 19.40 -8.64
CA GLU A 399 -18.04 20.79 -8.66
C GLU A 399 -17.68 21.45 -9.99
N ALA A 400 -18.60 22.25 -10.55
CA ALA A 400 -18.42 22.87 -11.87
C ALA A 400 -17.14 23.73 -12.03
N SER A 401 -16.53 24.19 -10.93
CA SER A 401 -15.29 24.97 -10.92
C SER A 401 -14.00 24.16 -11.15
N GLU A 402 -13.99 22.88 -10.79
CA GLU A 402 -12.77 22.04 -10.78
C GLU A 402 -12.59 21.26 -12.09
N VAL A 403 -13.69 21.09 -12.82
CA VAL A 403 -13.87 20.34 -14.04
C VAL A 403 -12.81 20.62 -15.12
N ASN A 404 -12.41 21.89 -15.27
CA ASN A 404 -11.45 22.31 -16.31
C ASN A 404 -10.00 21.90 -16.02
N ALA A 405 -9.66 21.58 -14.77
CA ALA A 405 -8.35 21.04 -14.40
C ALA A 405 -8.24 19.52 -14.64
N LEU A 406 -9.38 18.81 -14.75
CA LEU A 406 -9.43 17.34 -14.80
C LEU A 406 -9.56 16.80 -16.23
N ILE A 407 -10.32 17.48 -17.10
CA ILE A 407 -10.50 17.06 -18.51
C ILE A 407 -10.31 18.25 -19.47
N SER A 408 -9.53 18.04 -20.53
CA SER A 408 -9.43 18.94 -21.67
C SER A 408 -10.67 18.87 -22.58
N ASP A 409 -11.06 20.03 -23.12
CA ASP A 409 -12.25 20.23 -23.96
C ASP A 409 -12.34 19.26 -25.14
N GLU A 410 -11.20 18.99 -25.78
CA GLU A 410 -11.08 18.07 -26.92
C GLU A 410 -11.53 16.65 -26.58
N VAL A 411 -11.12 16.13 -25.42
CA VAL A 411 -11.48 14.78 -24.97
C VAL A 411 -12.95 14.71 -24.55
N ALA A 412 -13.48 15.78 -23.95
CA ALA A 412 -14.89 15.89 -23.63
C ALA A 412 -15.76 15.91 -24.89
N ALA A 413 -15.35 16.65 -25.92
CA ALA A 413 -16.05 16.69 -27.20
C ALA A 413 -16.04 15.33 -27.93
N ALA A 414 -14.92 14.61 -27.91
CA ALA A 414 -14.78 13.29 -28.52
C ALA A 414 -15.62 12.18 -27.84
N ALA A 415 -15.95 12.34 -26.55
CA ALA A 415 -16.73 11.38 -25.79
C ALA A 415 -18.26 11.47 -26.00
N ILE A 416 -18.75 12.48 -26.73
CA ILE A 416 -20.18 12.64 -27.02
C ILE A 416 -20.58 11.65 -28.12
N GLN A 417 -21.41 10.67 -27.76
CA GLN A 417 -21.99 9.75 -28.75
C GLN A 417 -23.02 10.51 -29.61
N VAL A 418 -23.05 10.29 -30.92
CA VAL A 418 -24.02 10.92 -31.83
C VAL A 418 -24.97 9.84 -32.33
N ALA A 419 -26.29 10.08 -32.25
CA ALA A 419 -27.28 9.17 -32.79
C ALA A 419 -27.39 9.32 -34.33
N ASP A 420 -27.51 8.19 -35.04
CA ASP A 420 -27.59 8.17 -36.52
C ASP A 420 -28.87 8.81 -37.09
N THR A 421 -29.94 8.85 -36.29
CA THR A 421 -31.23 9.44 -36.67
C THR A 421 -31.27 10.94 -36.41
N LYS A 422 -31.06 11.75 -37.46
CA LYS A 422 -31.36 13.20 -37.46
C LYS A 422 -32.87 13.45 -37.31
N SER A 423 -33.38 13.45 -36.10
CA SER A 423 -34.75 13.87 -35.80
C SER A 423 -34.88 15.40 -35.89
N VAL A 424 -35.89 15.86 -36.65
CA VAL A 424 -36.16 17.29 -36.86
C VAL A 424 -36.89 17.83 -35.63
N HIS A 425 -36.14 18.37 -34.69
CA HIS A 425 -36.68 18.89 -33.43
C HIS A 425 -37.25 20.31 -33.57
N THR A 426 -38.53 20.43 -33.92
CA THR A 426 -39.27 21.71 -33.89
C THR A 426 -39.75 22.07 -32.48
N GLY A 427 -39.25 23.17 -31.92
CA GLY A 427 -39.75 23.71 -30.65
C GLY A 427 -38.85 24.80 -30.05
N LYS A 428 -39.30 25.43 -28.96
CA LYS A 428 -38.45 26.37 -28.21
C LYS A 428 -37.33 25.62 -27.46
N LYS A 429 -36.14 26.22 -27.37
CA LYS A 429 -35.02 25.70 -26.58
C LYS A 429 -35.26 25.91 -25.09
N GLY A 430 -35.13 24.84 -24.31
CA GLY A 430 -35.03 24.86 -22.86
C GLY A 430 -33.59 24.72 -22.38
N ILE A 431 -33.36 25.04 -21.11
CA ILE A 431 -32.07 24.88 -20.42
C ILE A 431 -32.34 24.03 -19.19
N ILE A 432 -31.42 23.11 -18.88
CA ILE A 432 -31.39 22.37 -17.61
C ILE A 432 -29.96 22.35 -17.06
N ASN A 433 -29.85 22.41 -15.73
CA ASN A 433 -28.58 22.42 -15.03
C ASN A 433 -28.28 21.03 -14.45
N VAL A 434 -26.99 20.72 -14.30
CA VAL A 434 -26.53 19.44 -13.76
C VAL A 434 -26.96 19.23 -12.29
N ASP A 435 -26.90 20.27 -11.44
CA ASP A 435 -27.43 20.26 -10.07
C ASP A 435 -28.89 19.75 -9.97
N THR A 436 -29.72 20.19 -10.89
CA THR A 436 -31.15 19.89 -10.98
C THR A 436 -31.37 18.43 -11.37
N LEU A 437 -30.47 17.84 -12.17
CA LEU A 437 -30.52 16.42 -12.46
C LEU A 437 -30.12 15.60 -11.22
N SER A 438 -29.08 15.99 -10.48
CA SER A 438 -28.66 15.24 -9.28
C SER A 438 -29.72 15.23 -8.19
N LEU A 439 -30.53 16.27 -8.05
CA LEU A 439 -31.64 16.30 -7.09
C LEU A 439 -32.82 15.39 -7.46
N HIS A 440 -33.08 15.18 -8.76
CA HIS A 440 -34.32 14.55 -9.23
C HIS A 440 -34.16 13.14 -9.82
N PHE A 441 -32.94 12.70 -10.11
CA PHE A 441 -32.66 11.35 -10.64
C PHE A 441 -31.88 10.49 -9.64
N ALA A 442 -32.03 9.16 -9.76
CA ALA A 442 -31.26 8.19 -8.99
C ALA A 442 -29.89 7.92 -9.63
N ASP A 443 -29.02 7.19 -8.92
CA ASP A 443 -27.76 6.74 -9.51
C ASP A 443 -28.01 5.69 -10.61
N GLY A 444 -27.37 5.85 -11.76
CA GLY A 444 -27.57 5.02 -12.95
C GLY A 444 -28.79 5.37 -13.81
N ASP A 445 -29.54 6.43 -13.51
CA ASP A 445 -30.74 6.79 -14.27
C ASP A 445 -30.44 7.31 -15.69
N THR A 446 -31.30 6.93 -16.65
CA THR A 446 -31.30 7.53 -17.99
C THR A 446 -32.16 8.79 -18.00
N VAL A 447 -31.59 9.93 -18.39
CA VAL A 447 -32.27 11.23 -18.53
C VAL A 447 -32.63 11.45 -20.00
N THR A 448 -33.93 11.46 -20.30
CA THR A 448 -34.49 11.78 -21.62
C THR A 448 -35.47 12.94 -21.52
N ILE A 449 -35.76 13.61 -22.64
CA ILE A 449 -36.67 14.78 -22.67
C ILE A 449 -38.09 14.40 -22.23
N GLU A 450 -38.54 13.19 -22.53
CA GLU A 450 -39.84 12.67 -22.11
C GLU A 450 -39.91 12.54 -20.58
N LYS A 451 -38.87 11.97 -19.95
CA LYS A 451 -38.75 11.91 -18.49
C LYS A 451 -38.68 13.31 -17.88
N LEU A 452 -37.91 14.23 -18.45
CA LEU A 452 -37.82 15.63 -17.98
C LEU A 452 -39.18 16.36 -18.05
N LYS A 453 -40.00 16.09 -19.07
CA LYS A 453 -41.37 16.61 -19.18
C LYS A 453 -42.32 15.94 -18.16
N ALA A 454 -42.24 14.63 -18.00
CA ALA A 454 -43.04 13.87 -17.04
C ALA A 454 -42.80 14.34 -15.59
N MET A 455 -41.54 14.55 -15.23
CA MET A 455 -41.12 15.11 -13.93
C MET A 455 -41.35 16.63 -13.80
N LYS A 456 -41.88 17.30 -14.84
CA LYS A 456 -42.13 18.75 -14.91
C LYS A 456 -40.89 19.64 -14.70
N LEU A 457 -39.68 19.09 -14.86
CA LEU A 457 -38.42 19.84 -14.80
C LEU A 457 -38.25 20.79 -16.00
N ILE A 458 -38.91 20.47 -17.12
CA ILE A 458 -39.02 21.34 -18.28
C ILE A 458 -40.49 21.51 -18.73
N PRO A 459 -40.89 22.73 -19.14
CA PRO A 459 -42.16 22.96 -19.82
C PRO A 459 -42.37 22.09 -21.07
N ALA A 460 -43.57 21.51 -21.22
CA ALA A 460 -43.93 20.64 -22.34
C ALA A 460 -43.70 21.27 -23.75
N LYS A 461 -43.78 22.60 -23.83
CA LYS A 461 -43.51 23.44 -25.03
C LYS A 461 -42.06 23.42 -25.53
N TYR A 462 -41.11 22.89 -24.76
CA TYR A 462 -39.72 22.78 -25.20
C TYR A 462 -39.51 21.51 -26.04
N GLY A 463 -39.02 21.71 -27.27
CA GLY A 463 -38.70 20.63 -28.22
C GLY A 463 -37.21 20.32 -28.30
N GLN A 464 -36.39 21.16 -27.67
CA GLN A 464 -34.93 21.02 -27.60
C GLN A 464 -34.49 21.41 -26.18
N VAL A 465 -33.47 20.75 -25.64
CA VAL A 465 -32.92 21.06 -24.30
C VAL A 465 -31.39 21.13 -24.36
N LYS A 466 -30.81 22.16 -23.73
CA LYS A 466 -29.36 22.28 -23.50
C LYS A 466 -29.01 22.00 -22.04
N LEU A 467 -28.04 21.11 -21.79
CA LEU A 467 -27.46 20.88 -20.47
C LEU A 467 -26.34 21.90 -20.17
N LEU A 468 -26.35 22.50 -18.98
CA LEU A 468 -25.31 23.42 -18.50
C LEU A 468 -24.65 22.94 -17.20
N ALA A 469 -23.34 23.15 -17.09
CA ALA A 469 -22.58 22.90 -15.86
C ALA A 469 -22.93 23.98 -14.83
N ARG A 470 -23.56 23.56 -13.75
CA ARG A 470 -23.83 24.39 -12.58
C ARG A 470 -23.99 23.50 -11.36
N GLY A 471 -23.39 23.93 -10.26
CA GLY A 471 -23.39 23.21 -8.99
C GLY A 471 -22.58 21.92 -9.07
N ARG A 472 -23.11 20.90 -8.38
CA ARG A 472 -22.46 19.64 -8.08
C ARG A 472 -23.15 18.48 -8.80
N LEU A 473 -22.37 17.50 -9.27
CA LEU A 473 -22.85 16.18 -9.65
C LEU A 473 -22.18 15.13 -8.77
N ASP A 474 -22.97 14.29 -8.12
CA ASP A 474 -22.55 13.19 -7.23
C ASP A 474 -23.06 11.82 -7.71
N LYS A 475 -23.76 11.78 -8.84
CA LYS A 475 -24.43 10.59 -9.39
C LYS A 475 -24.01 10.32 -10.84
N LYS A 476 -23.97 9.05 -11.20
CA LYS A 476 -23.79 8.56 -12.56
C LYS A 476 -25.12 8.66 -13.31
N LEU A 477 -25.16 9.44 -14.39
CA LEU A 477 -26.36 9.60 -15.21
C LEU A 477 -26.06 9.31 -16.69
N TYR A 478 -27.03 8.73 -17.40
CA TYR A 478 -26.96 8.50 -18.85
C TYR A 478 -27.86 9.50 -19.56
N ILE A 479 -27.30 10.51 -20.24
CA ILE A 479 -28.06 11.69 -20.66
C ILE A 479 -28.22 11.75 -22.18
N GLU A 480 -29.46 11.74 -22.65
CA GLU A 480 -29.86 11.82 -24.07
C GLU A 480 -30.61 13.14 -24.38
N LEU A 481 -29.91 14.13 -24.94
CA LEU A 481 -30.38 15.51 -25.22
C LEU A 481 -29.76 16.07 -26.52
N GLN A 482 -30.26 17.19 -27.04
CA GLN A 482 -29.75 17.78 -28.30
C GLN A 482 -28.42 18.53 -28.12
N ASP A 483 -28.27 19.24 -27.01
CA ASP A 483 -27.19 20.21 -26.83
C ASP A 483 -26.61 20.17 -25.40
N TYR A 484 -25.32 20.45 -25.29
CA TYR A 484 -24.56 20.36 -24.06
C TYR A 484 -23.54 21.49 -24.00
N SER A 485 -23.28 22.02 -22.80
CA SER A 485 -22.01 22.71 -22.52
C SER A 485 -20.90 21.68 -22.42
N ILE A 486 -19.70 22.02 -22.89
CA ILE A 486 -18.51 21.16 -22.79
C ILE A 486 -18.24 20.82 -21.31
N ASP A 487 -18.34 21.80 -20.42
CA ASP A 487 -18.17 21.60 -18.97
C ASP A 487 -19.21 20.63 -18.38
N ALA A 488 -20.44 20.63 -18.93
CA ALA A 488 -21.49 19.72 -18.46
C ALA A 488 -21.21 18.28 -18.89
N VAL A 489 -20.67 18.10 -20.10
CA VAL A 489 -20.21 16.80 -20.59
C VAL A 489 -19.09 16.29 -19.68
N LYS A 490 -18.10 17.13 -19.37
CA LYS A 490 -17.01 16.80 -18.45
C LYS A 490 -17.53 16.37 -17.07
N MET A 491 -18.49 17.10 -16.46
CA MET A 491 -19.10 16.72 -15.18
C MET A 491 -19.73 15.33 -15.22
N VAL A 492 -20.52 15.04 -16.26
CA VAL A 492 -21.24 13.76 -16.41
C VAL A 492 -20.28 12.60 -16.66
N LEU A 493 -19.19 12.84 -17.40
CA LEU A 493 -18.10 11.87 -17.56
C LEU A 493 -17.35 11.66 -16.24
N LEU A 494 -17.07 12.72 -15.46
CA LEU A 494 -16.38 12.65 -14.16
C LEU A 494 -17.12 11.80 -13.13
N THR A 495 -18.46 11.73 -13.16
CA THR A 495 -19.23 10.79 -12.34
C THR A 495 -19.46 9.41 -12.99
N GLY A 496 -18.75 9.10 -14.08
CA GLY A 496 -18.83 7.83 -14.80
C GLY A 496 -20.11 7.63 -15.62
N GLY A 497 -20.86 8.71 -15.87
CA GLY A 497 -22.03 8.74 -16.75
C GLY A 497 -21.68 8.72 -18.24
N THR A 498 -22.71 8.75 -19.10
CA THR A 498 -22.51 8.89 -20.55
C THR A 498 -23.39 9.98 -21.14
N VAL A 499 -22.94 10.52 -22.27
CA VAL A 499 -23.59 11.63 -22.96
C VAL A 499 -23.82 11.26 -24.42
N LYS A 500 -25.07 11.36 -24.88
CA LYS A 500 -25.47 11.00 -26.24
C LYS A 500 -26.35 12.09 -26.85
N ARG A 501 -25.84 12.72 -27.90
CA ARG A 501 -26.55 13.72 -28.70
C ARG A 501 -27.60 13.04 -29.58
N VAL A 502 -28.87 13.41 -29.39
CA VAL A 502 -30.05 12.91 -30.11
C VAL A 502 -30.76 14.05 -30.83
#